data_AF-A0AA90PZZ9-F1
#
_entry.id   AF-A0AA90PZZ9-F1
#
_cell.length_a   1.000
_cell.length_b   1.000
_cell.length_c   1.000
_cell.angle_alpha   90.00
_cell.angle_beta   90.00
_cell.angle_gamma   90.00
#
_symmetry.space_group_name_H-M   'P 1'
#
loop_
_entity.id
_entity.type
_entity.pdbx_description
1 polymer ?
#
loop_
_entity_poly.entity_id
_entity_poly.type
_entity_poly.pdbx_seq_one_letter_code
_entity_poly.pdbx_strand_id
1 'polypeptide(L)'
;MTTPYSYVIGEIFFTGSMDALSSLLTASGLPNSVGEWAIRLDGYPTFFEIAFVGNLSPEEPYHVDGDGYGMQLDAVALWCDKLSSCLRKNAIKHDFVHCTHENELCAYSA
;
A
#
# COMPACT_ATOMS: atom_id res chain seq x y z
N MET A 1 13.27 3.58 -23.96
CA MET A 1 13.04 4.43 -22.78
C MET A 1 12.90 3.49 -21.60
N THR A 2 13.78 3.60 -20.61
CA THR A 2 13.62 2.90 -19.33
C THR A 2 12.40 3.50 -18.65
N THR A 3 11.41 2.66 -18.32
CA THR A 3 10.27 3.09 -17.49
C THR A 3 10.85 3.64 -16.19
N PRO A 4 10.54 4.88 -15.79
CA PRO A 4 11.06 5.43 -14.54
C PRO A 4 10.58 4.53 -13.39
N TYR A 5 11.54 4.03 -12.62
CA TYR A 5 11.26 3.24 -11.44
C TYR A 5 10.53 4.11 -10.42
N SER A 6 9.53 3.54 -9.76
CA SER A 6 8.86 4.17 -8.62
C SER A 6 8.69 3.17 -7.50
N TYR A 7 8.52 3.60 -6.27
CA TYR A 7 8.25 2.71 -5.14
C TYR A 7 7.37 3.40 -4.10
N VAL A 8 6.79 2.65 -3.19
CA VAL A 8 5.97 3.19 -2.10
C VAL A 8 6.48 2.65 -0.79
N ILE A 9 6.59 3.53 0.21
CA ILE A 9 7.03 3.19 1.55
C ILE A 9 6.21 3.93 2.59
N GLY A 10 5.88 3.29 3.70
CA GLY A 10 5.27 3.96 4.84
C GLY A 10 4.47 3.03 5.75
N GLU A 11 3.45 3.58 6.41
CA GLU A 11 2.73 2.90 7.48
C GLU A 11 1.20 3.11 7.40
N ILE A 12 0.44 2.08 7.80
CA ILE A 12 -0.99 2.13 8.06
C ILE A 12 -1.23 1.71 9.51
N PHE A 13 -1.84 2.59 10.29
CA PHE A 13 -2.10 2.38 11.71
C PHE A 13 -3.50 1.78 11.90
N PHE A 14 -3.58 0.45 11.90
CA PHE A 14 -4.83 -0.29 12.06
C PHE A 14 -4.71 -1.31 13.19
N THR A 15 -5.57 -1.21 14.21
CA THR A 15 -5.50 -2.02 15.44
C THR A 15 -6.22 -3.36 15.33
N GLY A 16 -6.42 -3.87 14.11
CA GLY A 16 -7.14 -5.12 13.83
C GLY A 16 -6.23 -6.14 13.16
N SER A 17 -6.74 -7.34 12.91
CA SER A 17 -5.98 -8.39 12.20
C SER A 17 -5.85 -8.12 10.70
N MET A 18 -4.93 -8.85 10.04
CA MET A 18 -4.81 -8.84 8.57
C MET A 18 -6.13 -9.20 7.89
N ASP A 19 -6.89 -10.16 8.42
CA ASP A 19 -8.20 -10.52 7.88
C ASP A 19 -9.23 -9.40 7.99
N ALA A 20 -9.19 -8.64 9.09
CA ALA A 20 -10.06 -7.49 9.29
C ALA A 20 -9.72 -6.35 8.33
N LEU A 21 -8.43 -6.06 8.15
CA LEU A 21 -7.96 -5.08 7.17
C LEU A 21 -8.31 -5.53 5.73
N SER A 22 -8.07 -6.79 5.39
CA SER A 22 -8.41 -7.41 4.10
C SER A 22 -9.91 -7.30 3.78
N SER A 23 -10.76 -7.59 4.76
CA SER A 23 -12.22 -7.50 4.62
C SER A 23 -12.66 -6.06 4.34
N LEU A 24 -12.08 -5.09 5.05
CA LEU A 24 -12.36 -3.65 4.88
C LEU A 24 -11.91 -3.15 3.50
N LEU A 25 -10.72 -3.55 3.06
CA LEU A 25 -10.19 -3.22 1.74
C LEU A 25 -11.09 -3.80 0.63
N THR A 26 -11.48 -5.07 0.74
CA THR A 26 -12.38 -5.73 -0.20
C THR A 26 -13.74 -5.03 -0.27
N ALA A 27 -14.33 -4.72 0.89
CA ALA A 27 -15.60 -3.99 0.96
C ALA A 27 -15.53 -2.58 0.34
N SER A 28 -14.32 -2.00 0.29
CA SER A 28 -14.04 -0.69 -0.31
C SER A 28 -13.68 -0.77 -1.80
N GLY A 29 -13.78 -1.95 -2.42
CA GLY A 29 -13.50 -2.16 -3.84
C GLY A 29 -12.01 -2.37 -4.15
N LEU A 30 -11.21 -2.75 -3.16
CA LEU A 30 -9.81 -3.14 -3.32
C LEU A 30 -9.68 -4.65 -3.11
N PRO A 31 -9.87 -5.46 -4.18
CA PRO A 31 -9.69 -6.90 -4.06
C PRO A 31 -8.26 -7.19 -3.62
N ASN A 32 -8.11 -8.18 -2.74
CA ASN A 32 -6.82 -8.51 -2.15
C ASN A 32 -6.77 -9.95 -1.68
N SER A 33 -5.56 -10.42 -1.43
CA SER A 33 -5.25 -11.74 -0.87
C SER A 33 -4.39 -11.61 0.37
N VAL A 34 -4.70 -12.41 1.39
CA VAL A 34 -3.96 -12.46 2.67
C VAL A 34 -2.93 -13.57 2.59
N GLY A 35 -1.65 -13.19 2.60
CA GLY A 35 -0.52 -14.10 2.76
C GLY A 35 -0.14 -14.29 4.23
N GLU A 36 0.95 -15.01 4.47
CA GLU A 36 1.44 -15.28 5.84
C GLU A 36 1.85 -13.99 6.57
N TRP A 37 2.41 -13.02 5.84
CA TRP A 37 3.00 -11.80 6.41
C TRP A 37 2.59 -10.51 5.68
N ALA A 38 1.71 -10.58 4.69
CA ALA A 38 1.31 -9.42 3.91
C ALA A 38 -0.11 -9.56 3.35
N ILE A 39 -0.75 -8.43 3.07
CA ILE A 39 -1.93 -8.32 2.22
C ILE A 39 -1.46 -7.84 0.86
N ARG A 40 -1.77 -8.60 -0.19
CA ARG A 40 -1.52 -8.21 -1.57
C ARG A 40 -2.79 -7.64 -2.17
N LEU A 41 -2.76 -6.37 -2.57
CA LEU A 41 -3.85 -5.79 -3.36
C LEU A 41 -3.77 -6.35 -4.79
N ASP A 42 -4.85 -6.98 -5.21
CA ASP A 42 -4.99 -7.66 -6.49
C ASP A 42 -5.76 -6.77 -7.48
N GLY A 43 -5.36 -6.76 -8.76
CA GLY A 43 -6.06 -5.97 -9.77
C GLY A 43 -5.21 -5.58 -10.96
N TYR A 44 -5.75 -4.65 -11.76
CA TYR A 44 -5.14 -4.20 -13.01
C TYR A 44 -4.02 -3.17 -12.76
N PRO A 45 -2.83 -3.27 -13.41
CA PRO A 45 -2.24 -4.40 -14.12
C PRO A 45 -1.25 -5.23 -13.27
N THR A 46 -1.06 -4.92 -11.99
CA THR A 46 -0.07 -5.54 -11.10
C THR A 46 -0.57 -5.56 -9.65
N PHE A 47 0.27 -6.04 -8.74
CA PHE A 47 -0.03 -6.10 -7.31
C PHE A 47 0.68 -5.00 -6.52
N PHE A 48 0.14 -4.70 -5.34
CA PHE A 48 0.71 -3.77 -4.36
C PHE A 48 0.71 -4.44 -2.98
N GLU A 49 1.80 -4.38 -2.22
CA GLU A 49 1.93 -5.14 -0.97
C GLU A 49 1.81 -4.25 0.28
N ILE A 50 1.08 -4.77 1.26
CA ILE A 50 0.92 -4.18 2.58
C ILE A 50 1.43 -5.24 3.56
N ALA A 51 2.68 -5.12 3.97
CA ALA A 51 3.35 -6.09 4.82
C ALA A 51 3.11 -5.79 6.30
N PHE A 52 3.08 -6.84 7.10
CA PHE A 52 3.20 -6.73 8.54
C PHE A 52 4.71 -6.76 8.88
N VAL A 53 5.28 -5.63 9.32
CA VAL A 53 6.71 -5.52 9.63
C VAL A 53 6.91 -5.24 11.11
N GLY A 54 7.38 -6.25 11.82
CA GLY A 54 7.71 -6.21 13.24
C GLY A 54 8.06 -7.61 13.71
N ASN A 55 8.97 -7.73 14.68
CA ASN A 55 9.18 -9.00 15.36
C ASN A 55 8.16 -9.06 16.52
N LEU A 56 7.03 -9.75 16.34
CA LEU A 56 5.99 -10.04 17.35
C LEU A 56 4.86 -8.97 17.55
N SER A 57 3.69 -9.17 16.92
CA SER A 57 2.32 -8.97 17.48
C SER A 57 1.33 -8.20 16.57
N PRO A 58 0.02 -8.55 16.54
CA PRO A 58 -1.00 -7.91 15.68
C PRO A 58 -1.29 -6.42 15.95
N GLU A 59 -0.58 -5.77 16.87
CA GLU A 59 -0.85 -4.39 17.30
C GLU A 59 0.09 -3.37 16.64
N GLU A 60 1.16 -3.82 15.97
CA GLU A 60 2.10 -2.96 15.24
C GLU A 60 1.51 -2.43 13.92
N PRO A 61 1.94 -1.25 13.44
CA PRO A 61 1.50 -0.72 12.15
C PRO A 61 1.79 -1.67 10.99
N TYR A 62 0.94 -1.63 9.97
CA TYR A 62 1.23 -2.29 8.71
C TYR A 62 2.20 -1.43 7.91
N HIS A 63 3.31 -2.03 7.48
CA HIS A 63 4.22 -1.38 6.56
C HIS A 63 3.68 -1.48 5.14
N VAL A 64 3.74 -0.38 4.42
CA VAL A 64 3.36 -0.35 3.01
C VAL A 64 4.64 -0.47 2.21
N ASP A 65 4.72 -1.50 1.36
CA ASP A 65 5.81 -1.68 0.41
C ASP A 65 5.23 -1.98 -0.98
N GLY A 66 5.45 -1.06 -1.90
CA GLY A 66 5.07 -1.24 -3.29
C GLY A 66 6.29 -1.04 -4.15
N ASP A 67 6.92 -2.12 -4.61
CA ASP A 67 7.98 -1.99 -5.60
C ASP A 67 7.38 -1.72 -6.98
N GLY A 68 7.69 -0.56 -7.55
CA GLY A 68 7.34 -0.23 -8.93
C GLY A 68 8.41 -0.65 -9.93
N TYR A 69 9.36 -1.51 -9.55
CA TYR A 69 10.25 -2.18 -10.49
C TYR A 69 9.44 -2.98 -11.52
N GLY A 70 9.32 -2.43 -12.74
CA GLY A 70 8.53 -3.02 -13.82
C GLY A 70 7.05 -2.60 -13.85
N MET A 71 6.60 -1.75 -12.91
CA MET A 71 5.27 -1.12 -12.96
C MET A 71 5.31 0.22 -13.70
N GLN A 72 4.19 0.59 -14.34
CA GLN A 72 4.03 1.95 -14.83
C GLN A 72 3.81 2.89 -13.65
N LEU A 73 4.42 4.09 -13.69
CA LEU A 73 4.29 5.11 -12.66
C LEU A 73 2.83 5.40 -12.29
N ASP A 74 1.99 5.56 -13.32
CA ASP A 74 0.56 5.85 -13.16
C ASP A 74 -0.20 4.70 -12.47
N ALA A 75 0.28 3.46 -12.60
CA ALA A 75 -0.32 2.31 -11.93
C ALA A 75 -0.04 2.33 -10.43
N VAL A 76 1.19 2.67 -10.03
CA VAL A 76 1.56 2.81 -8.61
C VAL A 76 0.81 3.99 -7.97
N ALA A 77 0.77 5.14 -8.66
CA ALA A 77 0.03 6.32 -8.19
C ALA A 77 -1.47 6.02 -8.00
N LEU A 78 -2.08 5.32 -8.96
CA LEU A 78 -3.48 4.92 -8.87
C LEU A 78 -3.75 3.98 -7.67
N TRP A 79 -2.80 3.09 -7.34
CA TRP A 79 -2.90 2.25 -6.15
C TRP A 79 -2.80 3.06 -4.86
N CYS A 80 -1.85 4.00 -4.78
CA CYS A 80 -1.73 4.93 -3.65
C CYS A 80 -3.01 5.74 -3.43
N ASP A 81 -3.59 6.30 -4.49
CA ASP A 81 -4.82 7.09 -4.41
C ASP A 81 -6.00 6.26 -3.92
N LYS A 82 -6.16 5.05 -4.46
CA LYS A 82 -7.22 4.14 -4.05
C LYS A 82 -7.07 3.71 -2.59
N LEU A 83 -5.85 3.36 -2.18
CA LEU A 83 -5.54 2.94 -0.82
C LEU A 83 -5.75 4.10 0.16
N SER A 84 -5.19 5.28 -0.10
CA SER A 84 -5.39 6.47 0.76
C SER A 84 -6.86 6.84 0.85
N SER A 85 -7.60 6.83 -0.27
CA SER A 85 -9.04 7.11 -0.28
C SER A 85 -9.82 6.12 0.59
N CYS A 86 -9.51 4.82 0.50
CA CYS A 86 -10.10 3.79 1.35
C CYS A 86 -9.83 4.05 2.84
N LEU A 87 -8.56 4.30 3.20
CA LEU A 87 -8.15 4.50 4.59
C LEU A 87 -8.78 5.76 5.19
N ARG A 88 -8.83 6.87 4.44
CA ARG A 88 -9.51 8.12 4.86
C ARG A 88 -11.00 7.91 5.12
N LYS A 89 -11.70 7.22 4.22
CA LYS A 89 -13.14 6.94 4.36
C LYS A 89 -13.47 6.15 5.63
N ASN A 90 -12.53 5.33 6.08
CA ASN A 90 -12.65 4.52 7.28
C ASN A 90 -11.98 5.16 8.52
N ALA A 91 -11.54 6.42 8.43
CA ALA A 91 -10.83 7.13 9.49
C ALA A 91 -9.57 6.40 10.01
N ILE A 92 -8.88 5.67 9.12
CA ILE A 92 -7.64 4.96 9.43
C ILE A 92 -6.47 5.89 9.15
N LYS A 93 -5.65 6.13 10.19
CA LYS A 93 -4.41 6.91 10.07
C LYS A 93 -3.42 6.13 9.20
N HIS A 94 -2.77 6.82 8.28
CA HIS A 94 -1.72 6.28 7.42
C HIS A 94 -0.72 7.38 7.09
N ASP A 95 0.51 6.98 6.83
CA ASP A 95 1.62 7.83 6.43
C ASP A 95 2.51 7.05 5.46
N PHE A 96 2.18 7.10 4.17
CA PHE A 96 2.98 6.48 3.12
C PHE A 96 3.13 7.41 1.93
N VAL A 97 4.23 7.24 1.21
CA VAL A 97 4.65 8.15 0.14
C VAL A 97 5.01 7.38 -1.13
N HIS A 98 4.66 7.94 -2.29
CA HIS A 98 5.05 7.42 -3.60
C HIS A 98 6.32 8.15 -4.08
N CYS A 99 7.38 7.39 -4.28
CA CYS A 99 8.69 7.89 -4.67
C CYS A 99 9.00 7.53 -6.13
N THR A 100 9.73 8.40 -6.84
CA THR A 100 10.18 8.15 -8.22
C THR A 100 11.70 8.29 -8.33
N HIS A 101 12.35 7.53 -9.19
CA HIS A 101 13.82 7.53 -9.31
C HIS A 101 14.42 8.87 -9.75
N GLU A 102 13.65 9.73 -10.44
CA GLU A 102 14.12 11.05 -10.87
C GLU A 102 14.14 12.08 -9.72
N ASN A 103 13.42 11.81 -8.63
CA ASN A 103 13.42 12.61 -7.43
C ASN A 103 13.78 11.72 -6.24
N GLU A 104 14.99 11.84 -5.69
CA GLU A 104 15.31 11.39 -4.31
C GLU A 104 14.40 12.06 -3.23
N LEU A 105 13.37 12.81 -3.64
CA LEU A 105 12.42 13.56 -2.85
C LEU A 105 11.00 13.06 -3.15
N CYS A 106 10.44 12.37 -2.16
CA CYS A 106 9.09 11.80 -2.13
C CYS A 106 8.03 12.80 -2.63
N ALA A 107 7.21 12.39 -3.59
CA ALA A 107 6.04 13.16 -4.01
C ALA A 107 4.80 12.61 -3.30
N TYR A 108 4.01 13.54 -2.75
CA TYR A 108 2.71 13.35 -2.09
C TYR A 108 2.75 12.87 -0.63
N SER A 109 2.78 13.86 0.25
CA SER A 109 2.02 13.85 1.50
C SER A 109 0.56 14.13 1.17
N ALA A 110 -0.34 13.21 1.52
CA ALA A 110 -1.76 13.44 1.41
C ALA A 110 -2.42 13.14 2.75
#